data_AF-A0A938SPZ3-F1
#
_entry.id   AF-A0A938SPZ3-F1
#
_cell.length_a   1.000
_cell.length_b   1.000
_cell.length_c   1.000
_cell.angle_alpha   90.00
_cell.angle_beta   90.00
_cell.angle_gamma   90.00
#
_symmetry.space_group_name_H-M   'P 1'
#
loop_
_entity.id
_entity.type
_entity.pdbx_description
1 polymer ?
#
loop_
_entity_poly.entity_id
_entity_poly.type
_entity_poly.pdbx_seq_one_letter_code
_entity_poly.pdbx_strand_id
1 'polypeptide(L)'
;MLESVKNAVIEDGVVDAAEVAMIRKVIFGSGGVAGASVDDAEAQMIFAINDAVSGKRNDPGWKKLFVEAISKWCLEDETSPGVIDDREAEILHASVFADGQVDEVEKALIKELKAKAKPPIPGKIDFLFKMYG
;
A
#
# COMPACT_ATOMS: atom_id res chain seq x y z
N MET A 1 8.64 -15.20 -6.87
CA MET A 1 9.49 -14.01 -6.63
C MET A 1 8.93 -13.17 -5.49
N LEU A 2 7.69 -12.71 -5.59
CA LEU A 2 7.01 -11.94 -4.52
C LEU A 2 7.03 -12.67 -3.16
N GLU A 3 6.65 -13.95 -3.12
CA GLU A 3 6.70 -14.76 -1.89
C GLU A 3 8.10 -14.87 -1.26
N SER A 4 9.16 -14.92 -2.07
CA SER A 4 10.53 -15.01 -1.55
C SER A 4 10.99 -13.68 -0.92
N VAL A 5 10.59 -12.55 -1.49
CA VAL A 5 10.87 -11.22 -0.94
C VAL A 5 10.07 -11.00 0.33
N LYS A 6 8.78 -11.37 0.33
CA LYS A 6 7.92 -11.33 1.51
C LYS A 6 8.52 -12.13 2.67
N ASN A 7 8.96 -13.36 2.42
CA ASN A 7 9.52 -14.21 3.47
C ASN A 7 10.84 -13.66 4.04
N ALA A 8 11.70 -13.08 3.20
CA ALA A 8 12.96 -12.50 3.67
C ALA A 8 12.74 -11.34 4.65
N VAL A 9 11.79 -10.45 4.34
CA VAL A 9 11.47 -9.26 5.16
C VAL A 9 10.70 -9.64 6.43
N ILE A 10 9.89 -10.70 6.39
CA ILE A 10 9.16 -11.16 7.57
C ILE A 10 10.09 -11.85 8.58
N GLU A 11 11.21 -12.44 8.12
CA GLU A 11 12.09 -13.25 8.96
C GLU A 11 12.85 -12.43 10.02
N ASP A 12 13.26 -11.20 9.71
CA ASP A 12 13.91 -10.30 10.68
C ASP A 12 12.91 -9.34 11.39
N GLY A 13 11.69 -9.23 10.85
CA GLY A 13 10.56 -8.50 11.42
C GLY A 13 10.70 -6.98 11.37
N VAL A 14 11.58 -6.44 10.53
CA VAL A 14 11.74 -4.99 10.28
C VAL A 14 12.05 -4.76 8.81
N VAL A 15 11.61 -3.65 8.23
CA VAL A 15 12.06 -3.28 6.88
C VAL A 15 13.26 -2.34 6.96
N ASP A 16 14.41 -2.76 6.46
CA ASP A 16 15.60 -1.91 6.36
C ASP A 16 15.73 -1.14 5.03
N ALA A 17 16.72 -0.25 4.92
CA ALA A 17 16.92 0.56 3.72
C ALA A 17 17.26 -0.25 2.46
N ALA A 18 17.96 -1.38 2.59
CA ALA A 18 18.31 -2.26 1.49
C ALA A 18 17.08 -3.02 0.98
N GLU A 19 16.21 -3.45 1.90
CA GLU A 19 14.94 -4.10 1.59
C GLU A 19 13.95 -3.12 0.94
N VAL A 20 13.85 -1.87 1.43
CA VAL A 20 13.09 -0.82 0.74
C VAL A 20 13.55 -0.69 -0.71
N ALA A 21 14.86 -0.66 -0.96
CA ALA A 21 15.40 -0.56 -2.31
C ALA A 21 15.11 -1.81 -3.16
N MET A 22 15.13 -3.00 -2.55
CA MET A 22 14.78 -4.25 -3.22
C MET A 22 13.30 -4.28 -3.60
N ILE A 23 12.39 -4.02 -2.66
CA ILE A 23 10.95 -4.02 -2.87
C ILE A 23 10.57 -2.98 -3.93
N ARG A 24 11.17 -1.78 -3.87
CA ARG A 24 10.98 -0.75 -4.89
C ARG A 24 11.33 -1.23 -6.30
N LYS A 25 12.42 -1.99 -6.47
CA LYS A 25 12.80 -2.57 -7.76
C LYS A 25 11.87 -3.67 -8.22
N VAL A 26 11.29 -4.44 -7.28
CA VAL A 26 10.32 -5.49 -7.60
C VAL A 26 9.02 -4.88 -8.13
N ILE A 27 8.56 -3.78 -7.52
CA ILE A 27 7.30 -3.12 -7.88
C ILE A 27 7.43 -2.23 -9.12
N PHE A 28 8.47 -1.38 -9.19
CA PHE A 28 8.60 -0.37 -10.25
C PHE A 28 9.72 -0.66 -11.26
N GLY A 29 10.47 -1.74 -11.09
CA GLY A 29 11.55 -2.09 -12.01
C GLY A 29 11.04 -2.78 -13.26
N SER A 30 11.92 -2.97 -14.25
CA SER A 30 11.61 -3.66 -15.53
C SER A 30 11.21 -5.14 -15.39
N GLY A 31 11.11 -5.66 -14.16
CA GLY A 31 10.63 -7.00 -13.84
C GLY A 31 9.32 -7.03 -13.04
N GLY A 32 8.69 -5.89 -12.75
CA GLY A 32 7.32 -5.82 -12.24
C GLY A 32 6.33 -6.25 -13.33
N VAL A 33 5.25 -6.93 -12.95
CA VAL A 33 4.33 -7.56 -13.92
C VAL A 33 3.55 -6.50 -14.72
N ALA A 34 3.36 -5.30 -14.13
CA ALA A 34 2.60 -4.19 -14.70
C ALA A 34 3.43 -2.95 -15.13
N GLY A 35 4.77 -3.02 -15.06
CA GLY A 35 5.63 -1.88 -15.45
C GLY A 35 5.71 -0.78 -14.39
N ALA A 36 5.19 0.43 -14.69
CA ALA A 36 5.18 1.56 -13.74
C ALA A 36 3.90 1.60 -12.87
N SER A 37 2.90 0.80 -13.24
CA SER A 37 1.66 0.61 -12.49
C SER A 37 1.83 -0.53 -11.48
N VAL A 38 1.01 -0.53 -10.44
CA VAL A 38 1.03 -1.55 -9.38
C VAL A 38 -0.20 -2.43 -9.57
N ASP A 39 -0.02 -3.75 -9.64
CA ASP A 39 -1.14 -4.70 -9.74
C ASP A 39 -1.64 -5.19 -8.37
N ASP A 40 -2.70 -5.99 -8.35
CA ASP A 40 -3.28 -6.48 -7.08
C ASP A 40 -2.34 -7.40 -6.31
N ALA A 41 -1.50 -8.19 -6.99
CA ALA A 41 -0.57 -9.11 -6.33
C ALA A 41 0.56 -8.33 -5.65
N GLU A 42 1.03 -7.27 -6.29
CA GLU A 42 2.00 -6.33 -5.75
C GLU A 42 1.41 -5.54 -4.58
N ALA A 43 0.17 -5.04 -4.72
CA ALA A 43 -0.53 -4.35 -3.64
C ALA A 43 -0.75 -5.26 -2.42
N GLN A 44 -1.23 -6.49 -2.63
CA GLN A 44 -1.41 -7.48 -1.56
C GLN A 44 -0.09 -7.84 -0.87
N MET A 45 1.01 -7.96 -1.62
CA MET A 45 2.33 -8.16 -1.02
C MET A 45 2.74 -6.96 -0.15
N ILE A 46 2.53 -5.73 -0.61
CA ILE A 46 2.86 -4.51 0.14
C ILE A 46 2.05 -4.42 1.44
N PHE A 47 0.74 -4.71 1.40
CA PHE A 47 -0.09 -4.78 2.59
C PHE A 47 0.39 -5.86 3.56
N ALA A 48 0.64 -7.08 3.08
CA ALA A 48 1.10 -8.18 3.93
C ALA A 48 2.45 -7.88 4.62
N ILE A 49 3.36 -7.17 3.95
CA ILE A 49 4.61 -6.72 4.59
C ILE A 49 4.30 -5.67 5.65
N ASN A 50 3.43 -4.69 5.36
CA ASN A 50 3.07 -3.65 6.32
C ASN A 50 2.49 -4.25 7.61
N ASP A 51 1.55 -5.19 7.48
CA ASP A 51 0.95 -5.89 8.61
C ASP A 51 2.00 -6.62 9.45
N ALA A 52 2.95 -7.30 8.78
CA ALA A 52 4.00 -8.05 9.47
C ALA A 52 5.00 -7.17 10.23
N VAL A 53 5.26 -5.95 9.73
CA VAL A 53 6.23 -5.02 10.31
C VAL A 53 5.57 -3.85 11.06
N SER A 54 4.26 -3.91 11.29
CA SER A 54 3.45 -2.89 11.95
C SER A 54 3.98 -2.59 13.36
N GLY A 55 4.10 -1.30 13.69
CA GLY A 55 4.63 -0.84 14.98
C GLY A 55 6.13 -1.11 15.23
N LYS A 56 6.88 -1.60 14.24
CA LYS A 56 8.31 -1.88 14.34
C LYS A 56 9.16 -0.67 13.94
N ARG A 57 10.48 -0.74 14.20
CA ARG A 57 11.43 0.33 13.88
C ARG A 57 11.91 0.23 12.42
N ASN A 58 10.97 0.31 11.49
CA ASN A 58 11.23 0.26 10.06
C ASN A 58 11.99 1.50 9.58
N ASP A 59 12.73 1.36 8.49
CA ASP A 59 13.37 2.47 7.82
C ASP A 59 12.32 3.50 7.35
N PRO A 60 12.57 4.82 7.46
CA PRO A 60 11.64 5.84 6.99
C PRO A 60 11.27 5.73 5.50
N GLY A 61 12.12 5.08 4.69
CA GLY A 61 11.87 4.75 3.30
C GLY A 61 10.68 3.80 3.12
N TRP A 62 10.38 2.93 4.10
CA TRP A 62 9.25 2.00 4.05
C TRP A 62 7.93 2.75 3.92
N LYS A 63 7.69 3.72 4.82
CA LYS A 63 6.47 4.55 4.79
C LYS A 63 6.29 5.23 3.43
N LYS A 64 7.37 5.77 2.86
CA LYS A 64 7.31 6.45 1.55
C LYS A 64 6.95 5.48 0.44
N LEU A 65 7.57 4.30 0.43
CA LEU A 65 7.32 3.27 -0.58
C LEU A 65 5.90 2.73 -0.49
N PHE A 66 5.41 2.42 0.72
CA PHE A 66 4.05 1.93 0.94
C PHE A 66 3.01 2.92 0.40
N VAL A 67 3.10 4.19 0.82
CA VAL A 67 2.15 5.23 0.40
C VAL A 67 2.18 5.43 -1.12
N GLU A 68 3.37 5.48 -1.71
CA GLU A 68 3.54 5.63 -3.16
C GLU A 68 2.92 4.46 -3.93
N ALA A 69 3.25 3.22 -3.55
CA ALA A 69 2.79 2.01 -4.25
C ALA A 69 1.27 1.85 -4.17
N ILE A 70 0.68 1.96 -2.97
CA ILE A 70 -0.77 1.78 -2.81
C ILE A 70 -1.56 2.95 -3.39
N SER A 71 -1.04 4.18 -3.34
CA SER A 71 -1.69 5.31 -4.02
C SER A 71 -1.70 5.13 -5.54
N LYS A 72 -0.63 4.57 -6.12
CA LYS A 72 -0.59 4.24 -7.54
C LYS A 72 -1.59 3.15 -7.89
N TRP A 73 -1.64 2.08 -7.11
CA TRP A 73 -2.61 1.00 -7.29
C TRP A 73 -4.05 1.53 -7.25
N CYS A 74 -4.40 2.42 -6.31
CA CYS A 74 -5.76 2.98 -6.18
C CYS A 74 -6.14 4.08 -7.19
N LEU A 75 -5.18 4.78 -7.80
CA LEU A 75 -5.46 6.03 -8.52
C LEU A 75 -4.88 6.08 -9.94
N GLU A 76 -4.02 5.14 -10.30
CA GLU A 76 -3.39 5.04 -11.62
C GLU A 76 -3.75 3.72 -12.32
N ASP A 77 -4.93 3.18 -12.04
CA ASP A 77 -5.50 2.03 -12.72
C ASP A 77 -6.07 2.41 -14.12
N GLU A 78 -6.29 1.42 -14.98
CA GLU A 78 -6.76 1.67 -16.36
C GLU A 78 -8.27 1.94 -16.46
N THR A 79 -9.04 1.52 -15.45
CA THR A 79 -10.51 1.47 -15.49
C THR A 79 -11.18 2.69 -14.85
N SER A 80 -10.56 3.28 -13.83
CA SER A 80 -11.07 4.41 -13.05
C SER A 80 -9.98 5.42 -12.61
N PRO A 81 -9.15 5.97 -13.52
CA PRO A 81 -8.03 6.83 -13.14
C PRO A 81 -8.40 8.00 -12.19
N GLY A 82 -7.81 7.97 -11.01
CA GLY A 82 -7.97 8.97 -9.95
C GLY A 82 -9.25 8.84 -9.12
N VAL A 83 -10.05 7.79 -9.31
CA VAL A 83 -11.25 7.48 -8.52
C VAL A 83 -11.01 6.13 -7.86
N ILE A 84 -11.28 6.04 -6.56
CA ILE A 84 -11.24 4.75 -5.85
C ILE A 84 -12.57 4.05 -6.11
N ASP A 85 -12.55 2.98 -6.88
CA ASP A 85 -13.76 2.23 -7.23
C ASP A 85 -14.23 1.31 -6.08
N ASP A 86 -15.37 0.64 -6.25
CA ASP A 86 -15.90 -0.24 -5.21
C ASP A 86 -14.98 -1.44 -4.91
N ARG A 87 -14.28 -1.96 -5.93
CA ARG A 87 -13.39 -3.11 -5.80
C ARG A 87 -12.13 -2.74 -5.01
N GLU A 88 -11.48 -1.66 -5.40
CA GLU A 88 -10.32 -1.10 -4.71
C GLU A 88 -10.69 -0.71 -3.28
N ALA A 89 -11.88 -0.15 -3.09
CA ALA A 89 -12.38 0.20 -1.77
C ALA A 89 -12.52 -1.03 -0.86
N GLU A 90 -13.06 -2.14 -1.35
CA GLU A 90 -13.17 -3.38 -0.56
C GLU A 90 -11.80 -3.86 -0.09
N ILE A 91 -10.83 -3.93 -1.02
CA ILE A 91 -9.47 -4.41 -0.72
C ILE A 91 -8.77 -3.44 0.23
N LEU A 92 -8.79 -2.13 -0.06
CA LEU A 92 -8.15 -1.12 0.77
C LEU A 92 -8.71 -1.12 2.20
N HIS A 93 -10.04 -1.17 2.34
CA HIS A 93 -10.68 -1.22 3.64
C HIS A 93 -10.33 -2.52 4.39
N ALA A 94 -10.34 -3.67 3.73
CA ALA A 94 -9.99 -4.94 4.37
C ALA A 94 -8.52 -4.95 4.83
N SER A 95 -7.60 -4.46 4.01
CA SER A 95 -6.17 -4.46 4.31
C SER A 95 -5.80 -3.49 5.44
N VAL A 96 -6.33 -2.27 5.43
CA VAL A 96 -6.03 -1.24 6.46
C VAL A 96 -6.49 -1.62 7.87
N PHE A 97 -7.38 -2.62 7.99
CA PHE A 97 -7.86 -3.10 9.29
C PHE A 97 -7.40 -4.54 9.58
N ALA A 98 -6.52 -5.12 8.76
CA ALA A 98 -6.17 -6.54 8.83
C ALA A 98 -5.47 -6.92 10.14
N ASP A 99 -4.59 -6.05 10.67
CA ASP A 99 -3.85 -6.27 11.92
C ASP A 99 -4.61 -5.79 13.18
N GLY A 100 -5.83 -5.26 13.00
CA GLY A 100 -6.67 -4.75 14.08
C GLY A 100 -6.29 -3.36 14.60
N GLN A 101 -5.30 -2.70 14.00
CA GLN A 101 -4.95 -1.31 14.27
C GLN A 101 -4.92 -0.49 12.98
N VAL A 102 -4.87 0.83 13.10
CA VAL A 102 -4.59 1.73 11.97
C VAL A 102 -3.36 2.53 12.35
N ASP A 103 -2.23 2.18 11.77
CA ASP A 103 -0.92 2.68 12.17
C ASP A 103 -0.54 4.02 11.48
N GLU A 104 0.67 4.52 11.75
CA GLU A 104 1.12 5.79 11.16
C GLU A 104 1.42 5.71 9.66
N VAL A 105 1.70 4.51 9.12
CA VAL A 105 1.91 4.28 7.69
C VAL A 105 0.57 4.29 6.97
N GLU A 106 -0.44 3.61 7.51
CA GLU A 106 -1.79 3.56 6.95
C GLU A 106 -2.49 4.91 7.05
N LYS A 107 -2.36 5.63 8.16
CA LYS A 107 -2.85 7.02 8.25
C LYS A 107 -2.20 7.92 7.20
N ALA A 108 -0.91 7.72 6.91
CA ALA A 108 -0.24 8.49 5.86
C ALA A 108 -0.82 8.17 4.48
N LEU A 109 -1.13 6.90 4.20
CA LEU A 109 -1.82 6.49 2.98
C LEU A 109 -3.22 7.12 2.88
N ILE A 110 -4.03 7.04 3.94
CA ILE A 110 -5.40 7.60 3.96
C ILE A 110 -5.37 9.10 3.69
N LYS A 111 -4.43 9.84 4.28
CA LYS A 111 -4.24 11.28 4.02
C LYS A 111 -3.85 11.57 2.57
N GLU A 112 -2.95 10.77 2.01
CA GLU A 112 -2.52 10.89 0.62
C GLU A 112 -3.70 10.65 -0.34
N LEU A 113 -4.46 9.59 -0.12
CA LEU A 113 -5.64 9.25 -0.92
C LEU A 113 -6.71 10.34 -0.81
N LYS A 114 -6.98 10.85 0.39
CA LYS A 114 -7.95 11.94 0.59
C LYS A 114 -7.58 13.22 -0.16
N ALA A 115 -6.28 13.50 -0.29
CA ALA A 115 -5.80 14.68 -1.01
C ALA A 115 -5.90 14.55 -2.53
N LYS A 116 -5.90 13.32 -3.06
CA LYS A 116 -5.77 13.04 -4.50
C LYS A 116 -7.00 12.40 -5.16
N ALA A 117 -7.79 11.64 -4.41
CA ALA A 117 -8.94 10.92 -4.92
C ALA A 117 -10.04 11.88 -5.39
N LYS A 118 -10.60 11.59 -6.55
CA LYS A 118 -11.73 12.30 -7.15
C LYS A 118 -13.03 11.60 -6.79
N PRO A 119 -14.15 12.34 -6.68
CA PRO A 119 -15.46 11.74 -6.49
C PRO A 119 -15.87 10.87 -7.71
N PRO A 120 -16.75 9.87 -7.51
CA PRO A 120 -17.41 9.52 -6.25
C PRO A 120 -16.45 8.82 -5.26
N ILE A 121 -16.64 9.09 -3.96
CA ILE A 121 -15.89 8.41 -2.89
C ILE A 121 -16.80 7.33 -2.29
N PRO A 122 -16.43 6.04 -2.35
CA PRO A 122 -17.21 4.97 -1.72
C PRO A 122 -17.37 5.22 -0.21
N GLY A 123 -18.54 4.90 0.35
CA GLY A 123 -18.87 5.28 1.74
C GLY A 123 -17.89 4.74 2.79
N LYS A 124 -17.30 3.56 2.56
CA LYS A 124 -16.27 2.98 3.44
C LYS A 124 -14.95 3.76 3.41
N ILE A 125 -14.61 4.34 2.26
CA ILE A 125 -13.41 5.17 2.09
C ILE A 125 -13.65 6.56 2.66
N ASP A 126 -14.84 7.13 2.45
CA ASP A 126 -15.25 8.38 3.09
C ASP A 126 -15.22 8.27 4.62
N PHE A 127 -15.61 7.11 5.19
CA PHE A 127 -15.45 6.83 6.61
C PHE A 127 -13.97 6.87 7.04
N LEU A 128 -13.08 6.18 6.31
CA LEU A 128 -11.64 6.23 6.58
C LEU A 128 -11.08 7.65 6.52
N PHE A 129 -11.46 8.44 5.51
CA PHE A 129 -11.04 9.83 5.33
C PHE A 129 -11.48 10.74 6.49
N LYS A 130 -12.64 10.47 7.09
CA LYS A 130 -13.15 11.23 8.24
C LYS A 130 -12.48 10.85 9.54
N MET A 131 -12.14 9.57 9.71
CA MET A 131 -11.56 9.05 10.96
C MET A 131 -10.04 9.24 11.05
N TYR A 132 -9.33 9.11 9.92
CA TYR A 132 -7.86 8.97 9.90
C TYR A 132 -7.14 9.92 8.92
N GLY A 133 -7.89 10.59 8.03
CA GLY A 133 -7.36 11.53 7.03
C GLY A 133 -7.20 12.96 7.51
#